data_AF-A0A961FKT8-F1
#
_entry.id   AF-A0A961FKT8-F1
#
_cell.length_a   1.000
_cell.length_b   1.000
_cell.length_c   1.000
_cell.angle_alpha   90.00
_cell.angle_beta   90.00
_cell.angle_gamma   90.00
#
_symmetry.space_group_name_H-M   'P 1'
#
loop_
_entity.id
_entity.type
_entity.pdbx_description
1 polymer ?
#
loop_
_entity_poly.entity_id
_entity_poly.type
_entity_poly.pdbx_seq_one_letter_code
_entity_poly.pdbx_strand_id
1 'polypeptide(L)' 'MRSGETLYGLARKYGTTVSKIKSANGLKSDLIRIGQKIKIVR' A
#
# COMPACT_ATOMS: atom_id res chain seq x y z
N MET A 1 -7.78 8.89 14.90
CA MET A 1 -7.81 7.71 14.00
C MET A 1 -6.40 7.40 13.55
N ARG A 2 -5.73 6.44 14.20
CA ARG A 2 -4.43 5.91 13.75
C ARG A 2 -4.69 4.51 13.19
N SER A 3 -5.35 4.48 12.04
CA SER A 3 -5.54 3.24 11.29
C SER A 3 -4.23 2.97 10.57
N GLY A 4 -3.67 1.78 10.82
CA GLY A 4 -2.36 1.34 10.34
C GLY A 4 -2.08 1.71 8.89
N GLU A 5 -0.82 2.07 8.65
CA GLU A 5 -0.23 2.55 7.39
C GLU A 5 -1.15 2.45 6.15
N THR A 6 -1.68 3.59 5.71
CA THR A 6 -2.40 3.68 4.44
C THR A 6 -1.45 3.42 3.27
N LEU A 7 -1.97 3.05 2.09
CA LEU A 7 -1.12 2.82 0.89
C LEU A 7 -0.24 4.04 0.61
N TYR A 8 -0.76 5.23 0.89
CA TYR A 8 -0.04 6.49 0.77
C TYR A 8 1.14 6.59 1.74
N GLY A 9 0.95 6.21 3.00
CA GLY A 9 2.02 6.16 4.00
C GLY A 9 3.10 5.15 3.62
N LEU A 10 2.71 3.96 3.17
CA LEU A 10 3.61 2.93 2.64
C LEU A 10 4.41 3.46 1.43
N ALA A 11 3.71 4.01 0.44
CA ALA A 11 4.32 4.58 -0.76
C ALA A 11 5.40 5.60 -0.41
N ARG A 12 5.07 6.56 0.47
CA ARG A 12 6.01 7.61 0.90
C ARG A 12 7.18 7.07 1.72
N LYS A 13 6.93 6.11 2.61
CA LYS A 13 7.95 5.47 3.46
C LYS A 13 8.96 4.65 2.66
N TYR A 14 8.48 3.95 1.63
CA TYR A 14 9.30 3.07 0.78
C TYR A 14 9.77 3.75 -0.52
N GLY A 15 9.46 5.03 -0.74
CA GLY A 15 9.86 5.76 -1.95
C GLY A 15 9.23 5.19 -3.23
N THR A 16 8.05 4.58 -3.13
CA THR A 16 7.31 4.02 -4.26
C THR A 16 5.97 4.76 -4.42
N THR A 17 5.13 4.34 -5.37
CA THR A 17 3.82 4.96 -5.58
C THR A 17 2.70 4.00 -5.21
N VAL A 18 1.56 4.55 -4.77
CA VAL A 18 0.34 3.78 -4.50
C VAL A 18 -0.04 2.94 -5.71
N SER A 19 0.08 3.49 -6.92
CA SER A 19 -0.20 2.77 -8.17
C SER A 19 0.72 1.57 -8.38
N LYS A 20 2.04 1.71 -8.17
CA LYS A 20 2.99 0.58 -8.22
C LYS A 20 2.63 -0.51 -7.23
N ILE A 21 2.33 -0.12 -5.98
CA ILE A 21 1.90 -1.07 -4.93
C ILE A 21 0.61 -1.77 -5.35
N LYS A 22 -0.39 -1.03 -5.85
CA LYS A 22 -1.66 -1.61 -6.29
C LYS A 22 -1.46 -2.60 -7.43
N SER A 23 -0.70 -2.22 -8.45
CA SER A 23 -0.43 -3.07 -9.60
C SER A 23 0.30 -4.36 -9.19
N ALA A 24 1.32 -4.26 -8.33
CA ALA A 24 2.08 -5.42 -7.84
C ALA A 24 1.28 -6.35 -6.93
N ASN A 25 0.18 -5.87 -6.33
CA ASN A 25 -0.68 -6.64 -5.43
C ASN A 25 -2.07 -6.93 -6.03
N GLY A 26 -2.32 -6.56 -7.28
CA GLY A 26 -3.64 -6.70 -7.92
C GLY A 26 -4.76 -5.94 -7.21
N LEU A 27 -4.45 -4.87 -6.48
CA LEU A 27 -5.44 -4.13 -5.70
C LEU A 27 -6.23 -3.18 -6.61
N LYS A 28 -7.54 -3.38 -6.68
CA LYS A 28 -8.45 -2.47 -7.39
C LYS A 28 -8.81 -1.24 -6.57
N SER A 29 -8.80 -1.35 -5.25
CA SER A 29 -9.17 -0.27 -4.32
C SER A 29 -8.01 0.09 -3.41
N ASP A 30 -8.10 1.29 -2.82
CA ASP A 30 -7.14 1.84 -1.87
C ASP A 30 -7.39 1.35 -0.44
N LEU A 31 -8.44 0.54 -0.27
CA LEU A 31 -8.75 -0.20 0.94
C LEU A 31 -7.74 -1.34 1.15
N ILE A 32 -6.87 -1.14 2.13
CA ILE A 32 -6.04 -2.20 2.69
C ILE A 32 -6.63 -2.63 4.03
N ARG A 33 -6.67 -3.94 4.27
CA ARG A 33 -7.03 -4.47 5.59
C ARG A 33 -5.77 -4.63 6.44
N ILE A 34 -5.88 -4.30 7.73
CA ILE A 34 -4.81 -4.57 8.69
C ILE A 34 -4.54 -6.09 8.70
N GLY A 35 -3.26 -6.48 8.56
CA GLY A 35 -2.84 -7.88 8.43
C GLY A 35 -2.74 -8.40 6.99
N GLN A 36 -3.16 -7.61 6.00
CA GLN A 36 -2.96 -7.94 4.59
C GLN A 36 -1.48 -7.81 4.22
N LYS A 37 -0.90 -8.87 3.65
CA LYS A 37 0.47 -8.84 3.14
C LYS A 37 0.52 -8.01 1.85
N ILE A 38 1.22 -6.88 1.92
CA ILE A 38 1.42 -5.99 0.77
C ILE A 38 2.85 -6.16 0.27
N LYS A 39 3.01 -6.57 -0.99
CA LYS A 39 4.29 -6.54 -1.70
C LYS A 39 4.64 -5.11 -2.08
N ILE A 40 5.71 -4.60 -1.51
CA ILE A 40 6.33 -3.34 -1.96
C ILE A 40 7.30 -3.68 -3.08
N VAL A 41 7.09 -3.09 -4.26
CA VAL A 41 8.04 -3.10 -5.38
C VAL A 41 8.84 -1.80 -5.38
N ARG A 42 10.17 -1.93 -5.48
CA ARG A 42 11.12 -0.83 -5.69
C ARG A 42 11.23 -0.53 -7.18
#